data_AF-A0A7V8WHW9-F1
#
_entry.id   AF-A0A7V8WHW9-F1
#
_cell.length_a   1.000
_cell.length_b   1.000
_cell.length_c   1.000
_cell.angle_alpha   90.00
_cell.angle_beta   90.00
_cell.angle_gamma   90.00
#
_symmetry.space_group_name_H-M   'P 1'
#
loop_
_entity.id
_entity.type
_entity.pdbx_description
1 polymer ?
#
loop_
_entity_poly.entity_id
_entity_poly.type
_entity_poly.pdbx_seq_one_letter_code
_entity_poly.pdbx_strand_id
1 'polypeptide(L)'
;MIGDKDLAIKRESRSTPWLTDVIWSAARTLNRREFLDESTEIDDDHLPFLAAGVPAVDIIDLDYPYWHTEGDTLDKVSAASLQIVGDVLIAALPAIALRVK
;
A
#
# COMPACT_ATOMS: atom_id res chain seq x y z
N MET A 1 7.19 1.19 2.98
CA MET A 1 7.36 0.70 4.36
C MET A 1 6.09 -0.06 4.77
N ILE A 2 6.08 -1.39 4.69
CA ILE A 2 4.87 -2.22 4.92
C ILE A 2 5.01 -3.20 6.10
N GLY A 3 6.18 -3.19 6.73
CA GLY A 3 6.51 -4.11 7.80
C GLY A 3 6.31 -3.51 9.19
N ASP A 4 5.91 -2.25 9.32
CA ASP A 4 5.82 -1.59 10.62
C ASP A 4 4.83 -2.32 11.55
N LYS A 5 5.16 -2.37 12.85
CA LYS A 5 4.31 -2.96 13.89
C LYS A 5 3.01 -2.18 14.09
N ASP A 6 3.05 -0.87 13.88
CA ASP A 6 1.90 0.03 14.03
C ASP A 6 1.37 0.48 12.65
N LEU A 7 1.22 -0.50 11.74
CA LEU A 7 0.92 -0.28 10.31
C LEU A 7 -0.32 0.63 10.07
N ALA A 8 -0.10 1.73 9.35
CA ALA A 8 -1.12 2.68 8.91
C ALA A 8 -0.88 3.11 7.46
N ILE A 9 -1.57 2.46 6.52
CA ILE A 9 -1.44 2.74 5.08
C ILE A 9 -2.55 3.69 4.65
N LYS A 10 -2.14 4.89 4.22
CA LYS A 10 -3.02 5.90 3.61
C LYS A 10 -3.05 5.73 2.10
N ARG A 11 -4.08 6.28 1.45
CA ARG A 11 -4.17 6.33 -0.01
C ARG A 11 -3.16 7.32 -0.56
N GLU A 12 -2.15 6.85 -1.27
CA GLU A 12 -1.23 7.72 -1.98
C GLU A 12 -1.98 8.40 -3.15
N SER A 13 -1.92 9.72 -3.22
CA SER A 13 -2.81 10.56 -4.06
C SER A 13 -2.42 10.58 -5.54
N ARG A 14 -1.16 10.29 -5.87
CA ARG A 14 -0.63 10.30 -7.23
C ARG A 14 -0.76 8.95 -7.91
N SER A 15 -1.05 7.90 -7.16
CA SER A 15 -1.32 6.55 -7.60
C SER A 15 -2.56 6.45 -8.48
N THR A 16 -2.63 5.37 -9.27
CA THR A 16 -3.76 5.14 -10.18
C THR A 16 -5.07 4.98 -9.39
N PRO A 17 -6.09 5.85 -9.59
CA PRO A 17 -7.28 5.86 -8.73
C PRO A 17 -8.05 4.53 -8.74
N TRP A 18 -8.30 3.98 -9.93
CA TRP A 18 -9.08 2.75 -10.05
C TRP A 18 -8.38 1.54 -9.41
N LEU A 19 -7.05 1.49 -9.48
CA LEU A 19 -6.24 0.39 -8.93
C LEU A 19 -6.23 0.48 -7.40
N THR A 20 -6.03 1.70 -6.89
CA THR A 20 -6.12 2.02 -5.46
C THR A 20 -7.49 1.64 -4.90
N ASP A 21 -8.58 1.97 -5.61
CA ASP A 21 -9.94 1.62 -5.16
C ASP A 21 -10.19 0.11 -5.08
N VAL A 22 -9.62 -0.67 -6.01
CA VAL A 22 -9.72 -2.13 -5.98
C VAL A 22 -9.00 -2.70 -4.77
N ILE A 23 -7.80 -2.20 -4.45
CA ILE A 23 -7.01 -2.62 -3.28
C ILE A 23 -7.73 -2.25 -1.99
N TRP A 24 -8.22 -1.01 -1.86
CA TRP A 24 -8.99 -0.58 -0.68
C TRP A 24 -10.30 -1.33 -0.53
N SER A 25 -10.94 -1.72 -1.64
CA SER A 25 -12.12 -2.58 -1.59
C SER A 25 -11.80 -3.97 -1.03
N ALA A 26 -10.68 -4.57 -1.43
CA ALA A 26 -10.23 -5.85 -0.89
C ALA A 26 -9.92 -5.74 0.62
N ALA A 27 -9.24 -4.67 1.04
CA ALA A 27 -8.98 -4.40 2.46
C ALA A 27 -10.27 -4.31 3.29
N ARG A 28 -11.28 -3.57 2.78
CA ARG A 28 -12.61 -3.49 3.42
C ARG A 28 -13.30 -4.86 3.52
N THR A 29 -13.25 -5.67 2.46
CA THR A 29 -13.84 -7.02 2.48
C THR A 29 -13.17 -7.92 3.52
N LEU A 30 -11.86 -7.77 3.73
CA LEU A 30 -11.09 -8.52 4.73
C LEU A 30 -11.14 -7.90 6.14
N ASN A 31 -11.89 -6.80 6.34
CA ASN A 31 -11.94 -6.03 7.58
C ASN A 31 -10.55 -5.56 8.09
N ARG A 32 -9.65 -5.19 7.17
CA ARG A 32 -8.34 -4.61 7.50
C ARG A 32 -8.50 -3.12 7.77
N ARG A 33 -8.22 -2.71 9.00
CA ARG A 33 -8.34 -1.32 9.47
C ARG A 33 -7.06 -0.51 9.24
N GLU A 34 -5.97 -1.21 8.95
CA GLU A 34 -4.65 -0.68 8.64
C GLU A 34 -4.65 0.09 7.31
N PHE A 35 -5.61 -0.19 6.42
CA PHE A 35 -5.84 0.58 5.18
C PHE A 35 -6.86 1.69 5.45
N LEU A 36 -6.36 2.92 5.58
CA LEU A 36 -7.13 4.10 5.95
C LEU A 36 -7.71 4.80 4.72
N ASP A 37 -8.93 5.34 4.78
CA ASP A 37 -9.52 6.19 3.73
C ASP A 37 -9.05 7.66 3.85
N GLU A 38 -7.82 7.86 4.30
CA GLU A 38 -7.10 9.14 4.35
C GLU A 38 -6.13 9.23 3.17
N SER A 39 -5.83 10.44 2.71
CA SER A 39 -4.89 10.66 1.61
C SER A 39 -3.52 11.08 2.11
N THR A 40 -2.48 10.63 1.42
CA THR A 40 -1.11 11.14 1.55
C THR A 40 -0.53 11.35 0.15
N GLU A 41 0.62 12.02 0.05
CA GLU A 41 1.33 12.23 -1.22
C GLU A 41 2.83 12.00 -1.00
N ILE A 42 3.44 11.27 -1.93
CA ILE A 42 4.89 11.06 -1.95
C ILE A 42 5.40 10.89 -3.38
N ASP A 43 6.61 11.40 -3.64
CA ASP A 43 7.35 11.06 -4.84
C ASP A 43 8.07 9.72 -4.62
N ASP A 44 7.62 8.67 -5.31
CA ASP A 44 8.19 7.32 -5.24
C ASP A 44 8.25 6.67 -6.64
N ASP A 45 8.78 5.45 -6.72
CA ASP A 45 9.05 4.71 -7.96
C ASP A 45 7.83 4.49 -8.84
N HIS A 46 6.62 4.60 -8.29
CA HIS A 46 5.37 4.50 -9.04
C HIS A 46 5.21 5.61 -10.09
N LEU A 47 5.77 6.81 -9.86
CA LEU A 47 5.58 7.97 -10.74
C LEU A 47 6.14 7.77 -12.16
N PRO A 48 7.39 7.27 -12.36
CA PRO A 48 7.87 6.90 -13.69
C PRO A 48 6.99 5.90 -14.45
N PHE A 49 6.37 4.93 -13.78
CA PHE A 49 5.44 3.99 -14.43
C PHE A 49 4.19 4.71 -14.94
N LEU A 50 3.62 5.61 -14.12
CA LEU A 50 2.49 6.42 -14.52
C LEU A 50 2.82 7.32 -15.72
N ALA A 51 4.01 7.93 -15.74
CA ALA A 51 4.49 8.74 -16.86
C ALA A 51 4.65 7.92 -18.15
N ALA A 52 4.98 6.63 -18.04
CA ALA A 52 5.04 5.68 -19.16
C ALA A 52 3.66 5.10 -19.55
N GLY A 53 2.57 5.51 -18.90
CA GLY A 53 1.22 5.00 -19.16
C GLY A 53 0.92 3.63 -18.54
N VAL A 54 1.76 3.15 -17.62
CA VAL A 54 1.55 1.91 -16.87
C VAL A 54 0.82 2.23 -15.56
N PRO A 55 -0.40 1.71 -15.34
CA PRO A 55 -1.08 1.86 -14.05
C PRO A 55 -0.24 1.32 -12.90
N ALA A 56 0.08 2.20 -11.95
CA ALA A 56 0.84 1.88 -10.75
C ALA A 56 0.14 2.42 -9.50
N VAL A 57 0.40 1.79 -8.36
CA VAL A 57 -0.07 2.18 -7.03
C VAL A 57 1.06 1.99 -6.05
N ASP A 58 1.22 2.93 -5.14
CA ASP A 58 2.15 2.82 -4.03
C ASP A 58 1.41 2.43 -2.74
N ILE A 59 1.95 1.43 -2.04
CA ILE A 59 1.41 0.89 -0.79
C ILE A 59 2.48 1.14 0.27
N ILE A 60 2.33 2.26 0.96
CA ILE A 60 3.36 2.81 1.83
C ILE A 60 2.75 3.37 3.12
N ASP A 61 3.35 3.00 4.25
CA ASP A 61 3.18 3.67 5.52
C ASP A 61 4.21 4.80 5.61
N LEU A 62 3.74 6.05 5.79
CA LEU A 62 4.58 7.22 5.92
C LEU A 62 4.66 7.74 7.36
N ASP A 63 3.87 7.18 8.29
CA ASP A 63 3.88 7.51 9.70
C ASP A 63 4.92 6.64 10.45
N TYR A 64 6.14 6.54 9.90
CA TYR A 64 7.21 5.65 10.39
C TYR A 64 8.45 6.43 10.88
N PRO A 65 8.64 6.61 12.20
CA PRO A 65 9.67 7.49 12.75
C PRO A 65 11.12 6.99 12.57
N TYR A 66 11.31 5.72 12.21
CA TYR A 66 12.63 5.13 12.04
C TYR A 66 13.18 5.27 10.61
N TRP A 67 12.40 5.78 9.68
CA TRP A 67 12.80 5.96 8.27
C TRP A 67 14.12 6.71 8.15
N HIS A 68 15.06 6.14 7.39
CA HIS A 68 16.40 6.69 7.17
C HIS A 68 17.20 6.96 8.47
N THR A 69 16.92 6.19 9.53
CA THR A 69 17.71 6.18 10.76
C THR A 69 18.41 4.84 10.95
N GLU A 70 19.42 4.79 11.81
CA GLU A 70 20.02 3.52 12.26
C GLU A 70 19.03 2.62 13.02
N GLY A 71 17.89 3.16 13.46
CA GLY A 71 16.83 2.44 14.13
C GLY A 71 15.86 1.70 13.20
N ASP A 72 16.05 1.78 11.88
CA ASP A 72 15.32 0.96 10.91
C ASP A 72 15.85 -0.48 10.92
N THR A 73 15.48 -1.21 11.96
CA THR A 73 16.02 -2.53 12.30
C THR A 73 14.91 -3.60 12.34
N LEU A 74 15.31 -4.88 12.30
CA LEU A 74 14.36 -6.01 12.25
C LEU A 74 13.39 -6.06 13.44
N ASP A 75 13.72 -5.48 14.59
CA ASP A 75 12.79 -5.39 15.72
C ASP A 75 11.64 -4.41 15.48
N LYS A 76 11.64 -3.62 14.40
CA LYS A 76 10.49 -2.82 13.95
C LYS A 76 9.60 -3.57 12.96
N VAL A 77 10.08 -4.70 12.43
CA VAL A 77 9.36 -5.50 11.44
C VAL A 77 8.36 -6.44 12.12
N SER A 78 7.16 -6.52 11.55
CA SER A 78 6.04 -7.35 11.99
C SER A 78 5.63 -8.32 10.90
N ALA A 79 5.72 -9.63 11.19
CA ALA A 79 5.20 -10.65 10.29
C ALA A 79 3.68 -10.52 10.06
N ALA A 80 2.95 -10.02 11.08
CA ALA A 80 1.52 -9.79 10.96
C ALA A 80 1.21 -8.67 9.95
N SER A 81 1.98 -7.58 9.96
CA SER A 81 1.81 -6.45 9.03
C SER A 81 2.10 -6.87 7.59
N LEU A 82 3.18 -7.64 7.38
CA LEU A 82 3.49 -8.23 6.08
C LEU A 82 2.36 -9.16 5.58
N GLN A 83 1.80 -9.99 6.46
CA GLN A 83 0.66 -10.85 6.12
C GLN A 83 -0.59 -10.04 5.76
N ILE A 84 -0.90 -8.98 6.52
CA ILE A 84 -2.04 -8.09 6.25
C ILE A 84 -1.94 -7.52 4.84
N VAL A 85 -0.79 -6.96 4.47
CA VAL A 85 -0.58 -6.39 3.14
C VAL A 85 -0.65 -7.48 2.06
N GLY A 86 0.00 -8.62 2.28
CA GLY A 86 -0.04 -9.75 1.35
C GLY A 86 -1.47 -10.27 1.09
N ASP A 87 -2.26 -10.46 2.15
CA ASP A 87 -3.66 -10.91 2.06
C ASP A 87 -4.50 -9.96 1.20
N VAL A 88 -4.38 -8.65 1.45
CA VAL A 88 -5.13 -7.62 0.71
C VAL A 88 -4.75 -7.65 -0.77
N LEU A 89 -3.46 -7.69 -1.08
CA LEU A 89 -3.00 -7.72 -2.47
C LEU A 89 -3.49 -8.97 -3.20
N ILE A 90 -3.36 -10.16 -2.58
CA ILE A 90 -3.85 -11.41 -3.16
C ILE A 90 -5.36 -11.35 -3.40
N ALA A 91 -6.14 -10.83 -2.44
CA ALA A 91 -7.59 -10.69 -2.58
C ALA A 91 -7.99 -9.68 -3.67
N ALA A 92 -7.16 -8.68 -3.96
CA ALA A 92 -7.40 -7.69 -5.01
C ALA A 92 -7.11 -8.22 -6.43
N LEU A 93 -6.18 -9.18 -6.59
CA LEU A 93 -5.72 -9.67 -7.91
C LEU A 93 -6.84 -10.07 -8.88
N PRO A 94 -7.90 -10.81 -8.49
CA PRO A 94 -8.97 -11.16 -9.42
C PRO A 94 -9.71 -9.95 -10.00
N ALA A 95 -9.97 -8.92 -9.18
CA ALA A 95 -10.64 -7.71 -9.63
C ALA A 95 -9.74 -6.85 -10.52
N ILE A 96 -8.43 -6.82 -10.26
CA ILE A 96 -7.44 -6.18 -11.13
C ILE A 96 -7.40 -6.88 -12.49
N ALA A 97 -7.31 -8.21 -12.50
CA ALA A 97 -7.27 -9.03 -13.71
C ALA A 97 -8.49 -8.84 -14.63
N LEU A 98 -9.65 -8.47 -14.07
CA LEU A 98 -10.84 -8.17 -14.86
C LEU A 98 -10.77 -6.80 -15.58
N ARG A 99 -9.94 -5.87 -15.10
CA ARG A 99 -9.82 -4.51 -15.65
C ARG A 99 -8.67 -4.32 -16.64
N VAL A 100 -7.66 -5.18 -16.60
CA VAL A 100 -6.46 -5.09 -17.46
C VAL A 100 -6.56 -5.96 -18.73
N LYS A 101 -7.79 -6.32 -19.13
CA LYS A 101 -8.06 -7.08 -20.37
C LYS A 101 -8.05 -6.19 -21.60
#